data_AF-A0A952V3P7-F1
#
_entry.id   AF-A0A952V3P7-F1
#
_cell.length_a   1.000
_cell.length_b   1.000
_cell.length_c   1.000
_cell.angle_alpha   90.00
_cell.angle_beta   90.00
_cell.angle_gamma   90.00
#
_symmetry.space_group_name_H-M   'P 1'
#
loop_
_entity.id
_entity.type
_entity.pdbx_description
1 polymer ?
#
loop_
_entity_poly.entity_id
_entity_poly.type
_entity_poly.pdbx_seq_one_letter_code
_entity_poly.pdbx_strand_id
1 'polypeptide(L)'
;MMRALVAGALALSIGTTAPFQCGGGGYESGKPTPNDGDALYDLAQDFHAKGNEEAAKQTLRYLVEHFPSNRHVPAARAELGESK
;
A
#
# COMPACT_ATOMS: atom_id res chain seq x y z
N MET A 1 57.81 29.44 32.39
CA MET A 1 56.80 29.00 33.37
C MET A 1 55.44 29.34 32.77
N MET A 2 54.40 28.52 32.66
CA MET A 2 54.10 27.14 33.06
C MET A 2 52.85 26.76 32.24
N ARG A 3 52.78 25.49 31.83
CA ARG A 3 51.68 24.81 31.13
C ARG A 3 50.31 24.99 31.80
N ALA A 4 49.22 24.96 31.02
CA ALA A 4 48.14 23.97 31.21
C ALA A 4 47.15 24.00 30.04
N LEU A 5 47.09 22.88 29.33
CA LEU A 5 45.96 22.42 28.53
C LEU A 5 44.75 22.25 29.45
N VAL A 6 43.57 22.74 29.05
CA VAL A 6 42.30 22.20 29.51
C VAL A 6 41.41 21.95 28.30
N ALA A 7 41.36 20.67 27.93
CA ALA A 7 40.36 20.11 27.06
C ALA A 7 38.96 20.33 27.68
N GLY A 8 38.04 20.84 26.89
CA GLY A 8 36.63 20.98 27.26
C GLY A 8 35.77 20.59 26.08
N ALA A 9 35.68 19.28 25.81
CA ALA A 9 34.68 18.73 24.92
C ALA A 9 33.30 18.97 25.52
N LEU A 10 32.48 19.80 24.86
CA LEU A 10 31.05 19.84 25.12
C LEU A 10 30.31 19.54 23.83
N ALA A 11 30.22 18.24 23.54
CA ALA A 11 29.28 17.69 22.57
C ALA A 11 27.86 18.00 23.05
N LEU A 12 27.20 18.99 22.45
CA LEU A 12 25.74 19.07 22.47
C LEU A 12 25.23 18.33 21.24
N SER A 13 24.92 17.07 21.48
CA SER A 13 24.05 16.20 20.70
C SER A 13 22.79 16.97 20.27
N ILE A 14 22.74 17.37 18.99
CA ILE A 14 21.48 17.76 18.36
C ILE A 14 20.63 16.49 18.34
N GLY A 15 19.57 16.56 19.13
CA GLY A 15 18.71 15.47 19.51
C GLY A 15 18.20 14.68 18.32
N THR A 16 18.33 13.38 18.47
CA THR A 16 17.64 12.30 17.77
C THR A 16 16.12 12.37 18.00
N THR A 17 15.45 13.40 17.49
CA THR A 17 14.00 13.39 17.30
C THR A 17 13.71 13.36 15.81
N ALA A 18 14.14 12.29 15.14
CA ALA A 18 13.38 11.84 13.98
C ALA A 18 11.99 11.53 14.52
N PRO A 19 10.92 12.17 14.04
CA PRO A 19 9.62 11.99 14.62
C PRO A 19 9.29 10.49 14.54
N PHE A 20 8.87 9.91 15.66
CA PHE A 20 8.21 8.60 15.74
C PHE A 20 6.89 8.56 14.92
N GLN A 21 6.71 9.48 13.97
CA GLN A 21 5.62 9.53 13.02
C GLN A 21 5.86 8.63 11.80
N CYS A 22 7.04 8.01 11.68
CA CYS A 22 7.15 6.71 11.03
C CYS A 22 6.66 5.61 12.00
N GLY A 23 5.43 5.77 12.51
CA GLY A 23 4.65 4.68 13.05
C GLY A 23 4.24 3.83 11.86
N GLY A 24 5.18 3.02 11.36
CA GLY A 24 4.87 1.89 10.51
C GLY A 24 4.10 0.89 11.35
N GLY A 25 2.84 1.22 11.66
CA GLY A 25 1.85 0.26 12.09
C GLY A 25 1.90 -0.83 11.04
N GLY A 26 2.33 -2.01 11.48
CA GLY A 26 2.57 -3.12 10.58
C GLY A 26 1.40 -3.24 9.64
N TYR A 27 1.67 -3.53 8.37
CA TYR A 27 0.69 -4.26 7.59
C TYR A 27 0.49 -5.56 8.38
N GLU A 28 -0.44 -5.54 9.32
CA GLU A 28 -0.98 -6.78 9.83
C GLU A 28 -1.50 -7.42 8.56
N SER A 29 -0.96 -8.59 8.22
CA SER A 29 -1.49 -9.46 7.18
C SER A 29 -2.86 -9.96 7.64
N GLY A 30 -3.76 -9.00 7.85
CA GLY A 30 -5.12 -9.15 8.25
C GLY A 30 -5.88 -9.66 7.05
N LYS A 31 -6.89 -10.48 7.33
CA LYS A 31 -7.71 -11.07 6.29
C LYS A 31 -8.18 -9.99 5.31
N PRO A 32 -8.22 -10.31 4.01
CA PRO A 32 -8.68 -9.36 3.02
C PRO A 32 -10.01 -8.76 3.47
N THR A 33 -10.04 -7.45 3.64
CA THR A 33 -11.24 -6.78 4.12
C THR A 33 -12.21 -6.60 2.95
N PRO A 34 -13.52 -6.41 3.21
CA PRO A 34 -14.47 -6.14 2.14
C PRO A 34 -14.10 -4.94 1.26
N ASN A 35 -13.38 -3.96 1.80
CA ASN A 35 -12.97 -2.76 1.06
C ASN A 35 -11.80 -3.02 0.10
N ASP A 36 -10.97 -4.03 0.36
CA ASP A 36 -9.81 -4.33 -0.48
C ASP A 36 -10.26 -4.76 -1.89
N GLY A 37 -11.38 -5.48 -1.97
CA GLY A 37 -12.01 -5.84 -3.24
C GLY A 37 -12.60 -4.65 -4.00
N ASP A 38 -13.16 -3.66 -3.30
CA ASP A 38 -13.67 -2.44 -3.94
C ASP A 38 -12.51 -1.64 -4.57
N ALA A 39 -11.39 -1.52 -3.83
CA ALA A 39 -10.19 -0.85 -4.34
C ALA A 39 -9.59 -1.54 -5.57
N LEU A 40 -9.66 -2.88 -5.65
CA LEU A 40 -9.23 -3.63 -6.82
C LEU A 40 -10.13 -3.36 -8.04
N TYR A 41 -11.44 -3.22 -7.85
CA TYR A 41 -12.33 -2.84 -8.94
C TYR A 41 -12.02 -1.43 -9.45
N ASP A 42 -11.86 -0.47 -8.54
CA ASP A 42 -11.50 0.92 -8.90
C ASP A 42 -10.16 0.97 -9.65
N LEU A 43 -9.18 0.17 -9.23
CA LEU A 43 -7.89 0.06 -9.92
C LEU A 43 -8.04 -0.50 -11.36
N ALA A 44 -8.93 -1.47 -11.57
CA ALA A 44 -9.23 -1.98 -12.90
C ALA A 44 -9.84 -0.89 -13.79
N GLN A 45 -10.77 -0.10 -13.27
CA GLN A 45 -11.37 1.03 -14.01
C GLN A 45 -10.32 2.09 -14.36
N ASP A 46 -9.39 2.36 -13.47
CA ASP A 46 -8.25 3.24 -13.74
C ASP A 46 -7.36 2.72 -14.87
N PHE A 47 -7.14 1.40 -14.94
CA PHE A 47 -6.40 0.79 -16.04
C PHE A 47 -7.16 0.90 -17.36
N HIS A 48 -8.48 0.69 -17.37
CA HIS A 48 -9.33 0.93 -18.54
C HIS A 48 -9.26 2.39 -19.01
N ALA A 49 -9.37 3.35 -18.09
CA ALA A 49 -9.26 4.77 -18.41
C ALA A 49 -7.90 5.14 -19.03
N LYS A 50 -6.85 4.39 -18.66
CA LYS A 50 -5.48 4.54 -19.22
C LYS A 50 -5.25 3.70 -20.49
N GLY A 51 -6.25 2.96 -20.97
CA GLY A 51 -6.16 2.07 -22.14
C GLY A 51 -5.33 0.81 -21.90
N ASN A 52 -5.03 0.47 -20.65
CA ASN A 52 -4.29 -0.74 -20.28
C ASN A 52 -5.25 -1.90 -19.98
N GLU A 53 -5.85 -2.41 -21.05
CA GLU A 53 -6.87 -3.47 -20.99
C GLU A 53 -6.34 -4.76 -20.35
N GLU A 54 -5.07 -5.11 -20.58
CA GLU A 54 -4.50 -6.34 -20.01
C GLU A 54 -4.31 -6.24 -18.50
N ALA A 55 -3.82 -5.10 -18.00
CA ALA A 55 -3.72 -4.86 -16.56
C ALA A 55 -5.11 -4.86 -15.90
N ALA A 56 -6.09 -4.20 -16.52
CA ALA A 56 -7.47 -4.19 -16.02
C ALA A 56 -8.03 -5.61 -15.88
N LYS A 57 -7.93 -6.44 -16.92
CA LYS A 57 -8.37 -7.84 -16.88
C LYS A 57 -7.61 -8.66 -15.84
N GLN A 58 -6.32 -8.44 -15.66
CA GLN A 58 -5.54 -9.12 -14.61
C GLN A 58 -6.05 -8.77 -13.21
N THR A 59 -6.31 -7.49 -12.96
CA THR A 59 -6.87 -7.03 -11.68
C THR A 59 -8.27 -7.59 -11.44
N LEU A 60 -9.13 -7.62 -12.47
CA LEU A 60 -10.48 -8.21 -12.37
C LEU A 60 -10.42 -9.71 -12.08
N ARG A 61 -9.50 -10.46 -12.70
CA ARG A 61 -9.31 -11.89 -12.37
C ARG A 61 -8.91 -12.08 -10.90
N TYR A 62 -7.96 -11.27 -10.42
CA TYR A 62 -7.53 -11.31 -9.03
C TYR A 62 -8.69 -11.00 -8.07
N LEU A 63 -9.54 -10.01 -8.40
CA LEU A 63 -10.73 -9.68 -7.64
C LEU A 63 -11.70 -10.88 -7.55
N VAL A 64 -12.00 -11.53 -8.67
CA VAL A 64 -12.92 -12.68 -8.72
C VAL A 64 -12.38 -13.88 -7.94
N GLU A 65 -11.06 -14.12 -8.01
CA GLU A 65 -10.40 -15.26 -7.36
C GLU A 65 -10.30 -15.07 -5.84
N HIS A 66 -9.87 -13.90 -5.38
CA HIS A 66 -9.57 -13.67 -3.96
C HIS A 66 -10.73 -13.05 -3.18
N PHE A 67 -11.69 -12.41 -3.86
CA PHE A 67 -12.84 -11.75 -3.24
C PHE A 67 -14.17 -12.16 -3.88
N PRO A 68 -14.51 -13.46 -3.93
CA PRO A 68 -15.68 -13.95 -4.67
C PRO A 68 -17.03 -13.41 -4.16
N SER A 69 -17.08 -12.85 -2.94
CA SER A 69 -18.27 -12.24 -2.34
C SER A 69 -18.31 -10.70 -2.49
N ASN A 70 -17.32 -10.09 -3.13
CA ASN A 70 -17.33 -8.64 -3.36
C ASN A 70 -18.45 -8.26 -4.35
N ARG A 71 -19.09 -7.11 -4.11
CA ARG A 71 -20.24 -6.63 -4.88
C ARG A 71 -19.95 -6.42 -6.37
N HIS A 72 -18.69 -6.22 -6.74
CA HIS A 72 -18.25 -5.97 -8.11
C HIS A 72 -17.93 -7.25 -8.90
N VAL A 73 -17.86 -8.42 -8.25
CA VAL A 73 -17.56 -9.71 -8.92
C VAL A 73 -18.51 -10.01 -10.09
N PRO A 74 -19.83 -9.77 -10.02
CA PRO A 74 -20.71 -10.00 -11.16
C PRO A 74 -20.35 -9.15 -12.39
N ALA A 75 -19.97 -7.88 -12.18
CA ALA A 75 -19.51 -6.99 -13.25
C ALA A 75 -18.15 -7.45 -13.81
N ALA A 76 -17.20 -7.74 -12.93
CA ALA A 76 -15.87 -8.24 -13.30
C ALA A 76 -15.95 -9.49 -14.18
N ARG A 77 -16.82 -10.45 -13.84
CA ARG A 77 -17.05 -11.66 -14.64
C ARG A 77 -17.64 -11.38 -16.01
N ALA A 78 -18.59 -10.44 -16.08
CA ALA A 78 -19.19 -10.03 -17.36
C ALA A 78 -18.12 -9.41 -18.28
N GLU A 79 -17.26 -8.55 -17.73
CA GLU A 79 -16.15 -7.92 -18.46
C GLU A 79 -15.08 -8.93 -18.91
N LEU A 80 -14.81 -9.96 -18.10
CA LEU A 80 -13.92 -11.07 -18.46
C LEU A 80 -14.54 -12.04 -19.48
N GLY A 81 -15.83 -11.91 -19.80
CA GLY A 81 -16.56 -12.86 -20.64
C GLY A 81 -16.84 -14.20 -19.95
N GLU A 82 -16.63 -14.27 -18.64
CA GLU A 82 -16.90 -15.45 -17.81
C GLU A 82 -18.39 -15.47 -17.43
N SER A 83 -19.21 -15.85 -18.40
CA SER A 83 -20.61 -16.20 -18.13
C SER A 83 -20.62 -17.49 -17.31
N LYS A 84 -21.10 -17.42 -16.08
CA LYS A 84 -21.20 -18.56 -15.15
C LYS A 84 -21.89 -19.77 -15.78
#